data_AF-A0AAU3T5M9-F1
#
_entry.id   AF-A0AAU3T5M9-F1
#
_cell.length_a   1.000
_cell.length_b   1.000
_cell.length_c   1.000
_cell.angle_alpha   90.00
_cell.angle_beta   90.00
_cell.angle_gamma   90.00
#
_symmetry.space_group_name_H-M   'P 1'
#
loop_
_entity.id
_entity.type
_entity.pdbx_description
1 polymer ?
#
loop_
_entity_poly.entity_id
_entity_poly.type
_entity_poly.pdbx_seq_one_letter_code
_entity_poly.pdbx_strand_id
1 'polypeptide(L)'
;MSGTAENPPATAAATAVATAVATTTTAVTVAAVEDRVIARVISDDPLFRKIPVALRFAPDEPLAVRIVFPAGLSPEGTDNEWVFPRALLEAGLQAPTGTGDVRVWPCGRVQAVVEFHSPEGVAVIQFDIAALRRFLRRTNAAVTRQA
;
A
#
# COMPACT_ATOMS: atom_id res chain seq x y z
N MET A 1 -42.85 7.17 11.81
CA MET A 1 -42.08 6.39 10.80
C MET A 1 -40.89 7.25 10.42
N SER A 2 -39.71 6.68 10.54
CA SER A 2 -38.42 7.36 10.66
C SER A 2 -38.12 8.30 9.51
N GLY A 3 -37.58 9.48 9.86
CA GLY A 3 -37.30 10.59 8.97
C GLY A 3 -36.18 10.32 7.97
N THR A 4 -36.44 10.77 6.75
CA THR A 4 -35.43 11.10 5.75
C THR A 4 -34.67 12.33 6.24
N ALA A 5 -33.46 12.13 6.75
CA ALA A 5 -32.50 13.20 6.92
C ALA A 5 -31.58 13.22 5.69
N GLU A 6 -32.01 14.01 4.72
CA GLU A 6 -31.15 14.65 3.73
C GLU A 6 -30.09 15.45 4.49
N ASN A 7 -28.80 15.18 4.24
CA ASN A 7 -27.68 15.97 4.75
C ASN A 7 -26.98 16.59 3.52
N PRO A 8 -26.67 17.90 3.52
CA PRO A 8 -26.43 18.72 2.34
C PRO A 8 -25.02 18.54 1.74
N PRO A 9 -24.75 19.05 0.51
CA PRO A 9 -23.40 19.13 -0.01
C PRO A 9 -22.62 20.20 0.78
N ALA A 10 -21.81 19.76 1.73
CA ALA A 10 -20.87 20.62 2.42
C ALA A 10 -19.60 20.81 1.57
N THR A 11 -19.53 21.95 0.90
CA THR A 11 -18.28 22.57 0.48
C THR A 11 -17.38 22.79 1.70
N ALA A 12 -16.23 22.13 1.73
CA ALA A 12 -15.04 22.51 2.52
C ALA A 12 -13.85 21.70 1.97
N ALA A 13 -13.04 22.28 1.08
CA ALA A 13 -11.82 22.99 1.47
C ALA A 13 -10.87 22.12 2.31
N ALA A 14 -9.92 21.47 1.64
CA ALA A 14 -8.67 21.04 2.26
C ALA A 14 -7.52 21.32 1.28
N THR A 15 -7.23 22.61 1.16
CA THR A 15 -5.91 23.09 0.75
C THR A 15 -4.87 22.54 1.73
N ALA A 16 -3.96 21.70 1.26
CA ALA A 16 -2.73 21.40 1.96
C ALA A 16 -1.56 21.87 1.09
N VAL A 17 -1.20 23.15 1.28
CA VAL A 17 0.11 23.66 0.89
C VAL A 17 1.14 23.01 1.82
N ALA A 18 1.98 22.14 1.29
CA ALA A 18 3.20 21.71 1.95
C ALA A 18 4.39 22.06 1.05
N THR A 19 4.80 23.32 1.13
CA THR A 19 6.13 23.74 0.71
C THR A 19 7.14 23.10 1.66
N ALA A 20 7.80 22.02 1.23
CA ALA A 20 8.96 21.50 1.93
C ALA A 20 10.22 22.18 1.39
N VAL A 21 10.82 23.02 2.24
CA VAL A 21 12.17 23.55 2.05
C VAL A 21 13.14 22.36 1.98
N ALA A 22 13.84 22.24 0.86
CA ALA A 22 14.89 21.24 0.66
C ALA A 22 16.12 21.61 1.51
N THR A 23 16.26 21.02 2.69
CA THR A 23 17.56 20.91 3.36
C THR A 23 18.30 19.72 2.79
N THR A 24 19.21 19.99 1.86
CA THR A 24 20.15 19.01 1.32
C THR A 24 21.08 18.54 2.43
N THR A 25 20.80 17.37 2.99
CA THR A 25 21.76 16.62 3.81
C THR A 25 22.27 15.48 2.96
N THR A 26 23.56 15.50 2.64
CA THR A 26 24.24 14.41 1.93
C THR A 26 24.23 13.18 2.82
N ALA A 27 23.24 12.31 2.66
CA ALA A 27 23.14 11.04 3.38
C ALA A 27 23.84 9.93 2.59
N VAL A 28 24.64 9.12 3.29
CA VAL A 28 25.12 7.83 2.81
C VAL A 28 23.91 7.03 2.33
N THR A 29 23.78 6.83 1.03
CA THR A 29 22.58 6.23 0.44
C THR A 29 22.58 4.73 0.72
N VAL A 30 21.95 4.33 1.83
CA VAL A 30 21.66 2.92 2.07
C VAL A 30 20.57 2.50 1.07
N ALA A 31 20.86 1.46 0.29
CA ALA A 31 20.04 1.11 -0.86
C ALA A 31 18.59 0.78 -0.45
N ALA A 32 17.65 1.54 -1.00
CA ALA A 32 16.22 1.25 -0.95
C ALA A 32 15.93 -0.14 -1.52
N VAL A 33 14.92 -0.82 -0.96
CA VAL A 33 14.49 -2.14 -1.45
C VAL A 33 13.31 -1.95 -2.38
N GLU A 34 13.49 -2.36 -3.64
CA GLU A 34 12.39 -2.46 -4.61
C GLU A 34 12.13 -3.92 -5.02
N ASP A 35 10.89 -4.29 -4.73
CA ASP A 35 9.99 -5.32 -5.23
C ASP A 35 9.37 -5.12 -6.61
N ARG A 36 9.57 -5.93 -7.66
CA ARG A 36 8.57 -5.98 -8.76
C ARG A 36 7.88 -7.34 -8.76
N VAL A 37 6.57 -7.32 -8.55
CA VAL A 37 5.76 -8.53 -8.40
C VAL A 37 4.54 -8.47 -9.31
N ILE A 38 3.99 -9.63 -9.64
CA ILE A 38 2.68 -9.72 -10.27
C ILE A 38 1.64 -9.98 -9.19
N ALA A 39 0.65 -9.10 -9.12
CA ALA A 39 -0.51 -9.23 -8.26
C ALA A 39 -1.77 -9.46 -9.12
N ARG A 40 -2.89 -9.68 -8.46
CA ARG A 40 -4.20 -9.86 -9.10
C ARG A 40 -5.18 -8.87 -8.50
N VAL A 41 -5.88 -8.11 -9.35
CA VAL A 41 -7.03 -7.32 -8.93
C VAL A 41 -8.22 -8.25 -8.75
N ILE A 42 -8.89 -8.16 -7.60
CA ILE A 42 -10.17 -8.80 -7.35
C ILE A 42 -11.25 -7.74 -7.58
N SER A 43 -12.07 -7.96 -8.59
CA SER A 43 -13.23 -7.15 -8.95
C SER A 43 -14.37 -8.06 -9.39
N ASP A 44 -15.54 -7.48 -9.65
CA ASP A 44 -16.69 -8.23 -10.18
C ASP A 44 -16.52 -8.68 -11.64
N ASP A 45 -15.38 -8.36 -12.27
CA ASP A 45 -15.05 -8.82 -13.61
C ASP A 45 -14.75 -10.34 -13.56
N PRO A 46 -15.41 -11.16 -14.40
CA PRO A 46 -15.14 -12.60 -14.47
C PRO A 46 -13.69 -12.92 -14.87
N LEU A 47 -12.96 -11.97 -15.45
CA LEU A 47 -11.56 -12.07 -15.77
C LEU A 47 -10.69 -11.37 -14.71
N PHE A 48 -10.13 -12.16 -13.81
CA PHE A 48 -9.11 -11.68 -12.88
C PHE A 48 -7.93 -11.04 -13.64
N ARG A 49 -7.70 -9.74 -13.43
CA ARG A 49 -6.61 -9.00 -14.08
C ARG A 49 -5.31 -9.15 -13.31
N LYS A 50 -4.28 -9.74 -13.93
CA LYS A 50 -2.91 -9.70 -13.42
C LYS A 50 -2.28 -8.34 -13.67
N ILE A 51 -1.62 -7.79 -12.67
CA ILE A 51 -1.04 -6.45 -12.72
C ILE A 51 0.40 -6.45 -12.18
N PRO A 52 1.33 -5.73 -12.81
CA PRO A 52 2.62 -5.46 -12.20
C PRO A 52 2.44 -4.47 -11.05
N VAL A 53 3.06 -4.76 -9.91
CA VAL A 53 3.02 -3.91 -8.71
C VAL A 53 4.44 -3.76 -8.19
N ALA A 54 4.81 -2.54 -7.80
CA ALA A 54 6.08 -2.31 -7.13
C ALA A 54 5.89 -2.30 -5.60
N LEU A 55 6.74 -3.03 -4.88
CA LEU A 55 6.84 -2.99 -3.42
C LEU A 55 8.09 -2.19 -3.07
N ARG A 56 7.97 -1.11 -2.31
CA ARG A 56 9.07 -0.21 -2.00
C ARG A 56 9.27 -0.07 -0.50
N PHE A 57 10.53 -0.01 -0.10
CA PHE A 57 10.94 0.24 1.27
C PHE A 57 12.18 1.13 1.28
N ALA A 58 12.12 2.16 2.11
CA ALA A 58 13.17 3.16 2.26
C ALA A 58 13.74 3.03 3.69
N PRO A 59 15.04 2.76 3.87
CA PRO A 59 15.64 2.53 5.19
C PRO A 59 15.62 3.77 6.12
N ASP A 60 15.43 4.96 5.56
CA ASP A 60 15.18 6.22 6.27
C ASP A 60 13.76 6.32 6.85
N GLU A 61 12.80 5.57 6.29
CA GLU A 61 11.44 5.40 6.80
C GLU A 61 11.17 3.94 7.22
N PRO A 62 11.87 3.39 8.23
CA PRO A 62 11.91 1.94 8.50
C PRO A 62 10.58 1.32 8.97
N LEU A 63 9.63 2.17 9.36
CA LEU A 63 8.29 1.78 9.81
C LEU A 63 7.27 1.70 8.67
N ALA A 64 7.60 2.19 7.47
CA ALA A 64 6.68 2.27 6.34
C ALA A 64 7.06 1.29 5.22
N VAL A 65 6.05 0.75 4.57
CA VAL A 65 6.19 0.08 3.26
C VAL A 65 5.24 0.72 2.28
N ARG A 66 5.62 0.66 1.00
CA ARG A 66 4.93 1.34 -0.10
C ARG A 66 4.52 0.31 -1.15
N ILE A 67 3.27 0.36 -1.59
CA ILE A 67 2.77 -0.43 -2.72
C ILE A 67 2.38 0.54 -3.82
N VAL A 68 3.02 0.41 -4.99
CA VAL A 68 2.80 1.30 -6.13
C VAL A 68 2.14 0.55 -7.26
N PHE A 69 0.94 0.99 -7.61
CA PHE A 69 0.20 0.53 -8.78
C PHE A 69 0.54 1.42 -9.98
N PRO A 70 0.78 0.83 -11.16
CA PRO A 70 1.09 1.59 -12.36
C PRO A 70 -0.09 2.48 -12.76
N ALA A 71 0.23 3.64 -13.32
CA ALA A 71 -0.70 4.63 -13.87
C ALA A 71 -1.88 4.05 -14.66
N GLY A 72 -1.65 3.01 -15.48
CA GLY A 72 -2.70 2.37 -16.29
C GLY A 72 -3.81 1.65 -15.49
N LEU A 73 -3.72 1.62 -14.17
CA LEU A 73 -4.73 1.06 -13.26
C LEU A 73 -5.35 2.11 -12.33
N SER A 74 -4.79 3.32 -12.31
CA SER A 74 -5.34 4.43 -11.55
C SER A 74 -6.39 5.16 -12.40
N PRO A 75 -7.54 5.55 -11.83
CA PRO A 75 -8.49 6.42 -12.53
C PRO A 75 -7.85 7.73 -13.01
N GLU A 76 -6.89 8.22 -12.24
CA GLU A 76 -6.15 9.47 -12.45
C GLU A 76 -5.07 9.36 -13.54
N GLY A 77 -4.79 8.16 -14.06
CA GLY A 77 -3.72 7.94 -15.05
C GLY A 77 -2.31 8.22 -14.52
N THR A 78 -2.12 8.22 -13.20
CA THR A 78 -0.84 8.43 -12.51
C THR A 78 -0.55 7.26 -11.58
N ASP A 79 0.72 6.96 -11.31
CA ASP A 79 1.11 5.94 -10.35
C ASP A 79 0.40 6.17 -9.01
N ASN A 80 -0.32 5.14 -8.54
CA ASN A 80 -1.05 5.21 -7.28
C ASN A 80 -0.23 4.51 -6.19
N GLU A 81 0.25 5.29 -5.22
CA GLU A 81 1.11 4.82 -4.14
C GLU A 81 0.36 4.76 -2.80
N TRP A 82 0.41 3.57 -2.19
CA TRP A 82 -0.14 3.31 -0.87
C TRP A 82 0.98 3.14 0.15
N VAL A 83 0.93 3.93 1.22
CA VAL A 83 1.90 3.87 2.32
C VAL A 83 1.20 3.35 3.57
N PHE A 84 1.76 2.34 4.21
CA PHE A 84 1.19 1.79 5.44
C PHE A 84 2.27 1.15 6.32
N PRO A 85 1.98 0.85 7.60
CA PRO A 85 2.97 0.31 8.51
C PRO A 85 3.55 -1.02 8.02
N ARG A 86 4.87 -1.16 8.03
CA ARG A 86 5.57 -2.43 7.76
C ARG A 86 5.07 -3.56 8.66
N ALA A 87 4.83 -3.24 9.93
CA ALA A 87 4.29 -4.18 10.91
C ALA A 87 2.87 -4.66 10.55
N LEU A 88 2.06 -3.84 9.87
CA LEU A 88 0.73 -4.24 9.39
C LEU A 88 0.85 -5.34 8.34
N LEU A 89 1.80 -5.20 7.40
CA LEU A 89 2.07 -6.25 6.41
C LEU A 89 2.54 -7.54 7.10
N GLU A 90 3.46 -7.45 8.06
CA GLU A 90 3.97 -8.61 8.79
C GLU A 90 2.88 -9.37 9.55
N ALA A 91 2.06 -8.65 10.32
CA ALA A 91 0.95 -9.24 11.05
C ALA A 91 -0.11 -9.83 10.10
N GLY A 92 -0.39 -9.13 8.99
CA GLY A 92 -1.39 -9.52 8.01
C GLY A 92 -1.05 -10.76 7.19
N LEU A 93 0.22 -11.14 7.14
CA LEU A 93 0.63 -12.42 6.57
C LEU A 93 0.43 -13.61 7.52
N GLN A 94 0.10 -13.36 8.78
CA GLN A 94 -0.12 -14.39 9.80
C GLN A 94 -1.59 -14.54 10.16
N ALA A 95 -2.31 -13.43 10.29
CA ALA A 95 -3.73 -13.42 10.62
C ALA A 95 -4.41 -12.17 10.03
N PRO A 96 -5.74 -12.18 9.84
CA PRO A 96 -6.47 -10.99 9.41
C PRO A 96 -6.22 -9.80 10.35
N THR A 97 -5.82 -8.66 9.79
CA THR A 97 -5.54 -7.42 10.52
C THR A 97 -5.80 -6.20 9.63
N GLY A 98 -5.87 -5.01 10.24
CA GLY A 98 -6.10 -3.77 9.52
C GLY A 98 -5.79 -2.54 10.35
N THR A 99 -5.47 -1.43 9.70
CA THR A 99 -5.30 -0.12 10.35
C THR A 99 -5.64 0.98 9.35
N GLY A 100 -6.51 1.90 9.76
CA GLY A 100 -7.02 2.97 8.90
C GLY A 100 -7.63 2.38 7.62
N ASP A 101 -7.06 2.76 6.49
CA ASP A 101 -7.57 2.44 5.17
C ASP A 101 -7.08 1.11 4.60
N VAL A 102 -6.15 0.43 5.30
CA VAL A 102 -5.51 -0.80 4.79
C VAL A 102 -5.88 -1.99 5.66
N ARG A 103 -6.33 -3.07 5.01
CA ARG A 103 -6.55 -4.38 5.64
C ARG A 103 -5.72 -5.44 4.92
N VAL A 104 -5.19 -6.39 5.68
CA VAL A 104 -4.33 -7.45 5.16
C VAL A 104 -4.72 -8.77 5.81
N TRP A 105 -4.88 -9.83 5.02
CA TRP A 105 -5.14 -11.15 5.54
C TRP A 105 -4.58 -12.27 4.67
N PRO A 106 -4.22 -13.42 5.25
CA PRO A 106 -3.87 -14.60 4.47
C PRO A 106 -5.14 -15.21 3.85
N CYS A 107 -5.02 -15.70 2.62
CA CYS A 107 -6.08 -16.40 1.90
C CYS A 107 -5.55 -17.76 1.40
N GLY A 108 -5.73 -18.78 2.24
CA GLY A 108 -5.12 -20.10 2.02
C GLY A 108 -3.61 -20.10 2.30
N ARG A 109 -2.88 -21.04 1.69
CA ARG A 109 -1.45 -21.26 2.01
C ARG A 109 -0.48 -20.36 1.25
N VAL A 110 -0.91 -19.86 0.10
CA VAL A 110 0.00 -19.23 -0.88
C VAL A 110 -0.41 -17.83 -1.29
N GLN A 111 -1.59 -17.35 -0.90
CA GLN A 111 -2.08 -16.03 -1.27
C GLN A 111 -2.33 -15.18 -0.02
N ALA A 112 -2.10 -13.88 -0.14
CA ALA A 112 -2.57 -12.88 0.80
C ALA A 112 -3.38 -11.83 0.03
N VAL A 113 -4.36 -11.25 0.70
CA VAL A 113 -5.15 -10.15 0.17
C VAL A 113 -4.79 -8.89 0.94
N VAL A 114 -4.61 -7.80 0.18
CA VAL A 114 -4.49 -6.44 0.69
C VAL A 114 -5.65 -5.65 0.13
N GLU A 115 -6.42 -5.05 1.02
CA GLU A 115 -7.57 -4.22 0.70
C GLU A 115 -7.25 -2.78 1.09
N PHE A 116 -7.46 -1.86 0.15
CA PHE A 116 -7.23 -0.43 0.30
C PHE A 116 -8.55 0.32 0.16
N HIS A 117 -8.81 1.23 1.09
CA HIS A 117 -10.01 2.07 1.10
C HIS A 117 -9.63 3.50 0.75
N SER A 118 -10.30 4.07 -0.23
CA SER A 118 -10.25 5.50 -0.50
C SER A 118 -11.66 6.06 -0.62
N PRO A 119 -11.83 7.39 -0.61
CA PRO A 119 -13.13 8.01 -0.88
C PRO A 119 -13.73 7.58 -2.23
N GLU A 120 -12.89 7.27 -3.21
CA GLU A 120 -13.26 6.87 -4.56
C GLU A 120 -13.67 5.39 -4.65
N GLY A 121 -13.33 4.56 -3.66
CA GLY A 121 -13.75 3.17 -3.59
C GLY A 121 -12.80 2.24 -2.85
N VAL A 122 -12.96 0.94 -3.10
CA VAL A 122 -12.15 -0.12 -2.48
C VAL A 122 -11.36 -0.86 -3.56
N ALA A 123 -10.06 -0.99 -3.36
CA ALA A 123 -9.19 -1.81 -4.19
C ALA A 123 -8.78 -3.08 -3.43
N VAL A 124 -9.14 -4.25 -3.97
CA VAL A 124 -8.81 -5.54 -3.37
C VAL A 124 -7.77 -6.23 -4.24
N ILE A 125 -6.58 -6.45 -3.68
CA ILE A 125 -5.42 -6.96 -4.42
C ILE A 125 -4.90 -8.24 -3.78
N GLN A 126 -4.77 -9.27 -4.58
CA GLN A 126 -4.21 -10.55 -4.17
C GLN A 126 -2.74 -10.67 -4.60
N PHE A 127 -1.90 -11.12 -3.67
CA PHE A 127 -0.47 -11.34 -3.85
C PHE A 127 -0.07 -12.78 -3.50
N ASP A 128 1.03 -13.24 -4.09
CA ASP A 128 1.75 -14.42 -3.59
C ASP A 128 2.42 -14.09 -2.23
N ILE A 129 2.10 -14.88 -1.20
CA ILE A 129 2.71 -14.74 0.13
C ILE A 129 4.24 -14.84 0.07
N ALA A 130 4.79 -15.71 -0.77
CA ALA A 130 6.23 -15.88 -0.90
C ALA A 130 6.92 -14.60 -1.39
N ALA A 131 6.27 -13.86 -2.29
CA ALA A 131 6.76 -12.58 -2.78
C ALA A 131 6.76 -11.51 -1.68
N LEU A 132 5.66 -11.38 -0.94
CA LEU A 132 5.58 -10.44 0.20
C LEU A 132 6.56 -10.78 1.32
N ARG A 133 6.71 -12.07 1.64
CA ARG A 133 7.71 -12.54 2.62
C ARG A 133 9.14 -12.28 2.16
N ARG A 134 9.44 -12.46 0.86
CA ARG A 134 10.77 -12.14 0.30
C ARG A 134 11.08 -10.66 0.42
N PHE A 135 10.10 -9.81 0.12
CA PHE A 135 10.22 -8.38 0.30
C PHE A 135 10.51 -8.02 1.77
N LEU A 136 9.72 -8.51 2.73
CA LEU A 136 9.93 -8.27 4.16
C LEU A 136 11.29 -8.77 4.68
N ARG A 137 11.79 -9.91 4.18
CA ARG A 137 13.15 -10.37 4.54
C ARG A 137 14.22 -9.38 4.07
N ARG A 138 14.06 -8.79 2.90
CA ARG A 138 15.01 -7.78 2.39
C ARG A 138 14.92 -6.46 3.14
N THR A 139 13.72 -6.03 3.55
CA THR A 139 13.57 -4.82 4.36
C THR A 139 14.25 -4.99 5.73
N ASN A 140 14.05 -6.13 6.40
CA ASN A 140 14.74 -6.46 7.66
C ASN A 140 16.27 -6.44 7.50
N ALA A 141 16.81 -7.06 6.44
CA ALA A 141 18.24 -7.03 6.16
C ALA A 141 18.78 -5.61 5.89
N ALA A 142 17.97 -4.72 5.29
CA ALA A 142 18.34 -3.34 5.05
C ALA A 142 18.38 -2.52 6.35
N VAL A 143 17.41 -2.72 7.25
CA VAL A 143 17.38 -2.06 8.59
C VAL A 143 18.52 -2.53 9.46
N THR A 144 18.80 -3.84 9.51
CA THR A 144 19.92 -4.38 10.31
C THR A 144 21.26 -3.81 9.87
N ARG A 145 21.44 -3.45 8.59
CA ARG A 145 22.68 -2.82 8.10
C ARG A 145 22.90 -1.40 8.65
N GLN A 146 21.84 -0.74 9.14
CA GLN A 146 21.91 0.63 9.66
C GLN A 146 22.14 0.70 11.18
N ALA A 147 21.93 -0.40 11.90
CA ALA A 147 22.08 -0.48 13.35
C ALA A 147 23.51 -0.88 13.74
#